data_AF-A0A2D6FEY8-F1
#
_entry.id   AF-A0A2D6FEY8-F1
#
_cell.length_a   1.000
_cell.length_b   1.000
_cell.length_c   1.000
_cell.angle_alpha   90.00
_cell.angle_beta   90.00
_cell.angle_gamma   90.00
#
_symmetry.space_group_name_H-M   'P 1'
#
loop_
_entity.id
_entity.type
_entity.pdbx_description
1 polymer ?
#
loop_
_entity_poly.entity_id
_entity_poly.type
_entity_poly.pdbx_seq_one_letter_code
_entity_poly.pdbx_strand_id
1 'polypeptide(L)' 'MKRERCWVWFRGGLNQKSHWEGGFYATTDEQEGVLIQHGHYRDTRVPAWRVTQQEPSDPHAAPEIPANAVWKII' A
#
# COMPACT_ATOMS: atom_id res chain seq x y z
N MET A 1 -17.71 -3.44 -5.74
CA MET A 1 -16.54 -2.59 -5.45
C MET A 1 -16.71 -2.00 -4.06
N LYS A 2 -15.74 -2.21 -3.17
CA LYS A 2 -15.73 -1.65 -1.82
C LYS A 2 -14.58 -0.65 -1.74
N ARG A 3 -14.87 0.59 -1.32
CA ARG A 3 -13.87 1.64 -1.14
C ARG A 3 -13.72 1.93 0.35
N GLU A 4 -12.50 1.79 0.87
CA GLU A 4 -12.22 1.92 2.30
C GLU A 4 -10.96 2.74 2.53
N ARG A 5 -10.87 3.42 3.69
CA ARG A 5 -9.63 4.09 4.08
C ARG A 5 -8.56 3.04 4.36
N CYS A 6 -7.34 3.33 3.96
CA CYS A 6 -6.21 2.43 4.16
C CYS A 6 -4.91 3.18 4.39
N TRP A 7 -3.92 2.39 4.80
CA TRP A 7 -2.52 2.76 4.86
C TRP A 7 -1.75 2.00 3.81
N VAL A 8 -0.76 2.63 3.19
CA VAL A 8 0.08 2.05 2.14
C VAL A 8 1.53 2.06 2.59
N TRP A 9 2.20 0.91 2.50
CA TRP A 9 3.61 0.81 2.87
C TRP A 9 4.51 1.24 1.73
N PHE A 10 5.33 2.26 1.94
CA PHE A 10 6.37 2.73 1.04
C PHE A 10 7.70 2.09 1.39
N ARG A 11 8.34 1.47 0.39
CA ARG A 11 9.74 1.06 0.50
C ARG A 11 10.58 2.35 0.52
N GLY A 12 11.31 2.54 1.61
CA GLY A 12 12.22 3.66 1.78
C GLY A 12 13.32 3.69 0.72
N GLY A 13 13.95 4.86 0.59
CA GLY A 13 15.09 5.10 -0.29
C GLY A 13 16.36 5.43 0.49
N LEU A 14 17.35 6.01 -0.19
CA LEU A 14 18.66 6.33 0.38
C LEU A 14 18.58 7.23 1.64
N ASN A 15 17.63 8.17 1.66
CA ASN A 15 17.48 9.17 2.72
C ASN A 15 16.12 9.09 3.45
N GLN A 16 15.34 8.03 3.21
CA GLN A 16 14.01 7.89 3.78
C GLN A 16 13.79 6.47 4.25
N LYS A 17 13.40 6.29 5.51
CA LYS A 17 13.03 4.98 6.03
C LYS A 17 11.74 4.50 5.37
N SER A 18 11.63 3.18 5.21
CA SER A 18 10.34 2.58 4.85
C SER A 18 9.29 2.98 5.89
N HIS A 19 8.09 3.24 5.43
CA HIS A 19 7.02 3.69 6.31
C HIS A 19 5.65 3.36 5.74
N TRP A 20 4.67 3.30 6.63
CA TRP A 20 3.27 3.33 6.30
C TRP A 20 2.79 4.78 6.20
N GLU A 21 2.07 5.07 5.14
CA GLU A 21 1.45 6.38 4.91
C GLU A 21 -0.07 6.22 4.87
N GLY A 22 -0.78 7.03 5.66
CA GLY A 22 -2.24 7.03 5.75
C GLY A 22 -2.91 7.94 4.72
N GLY A 23 -4.22 8.09 4.84
CA GLY A 23 -5.02 9.02 4.01
C GLY A 23 -5.45 8.46 2.65
N PHE A 24 -5.00 7.25 2.28
CA PHE A 24 -5.38 6.60 1.04
C PHE A 24 -6.79 6.00 1.12
N TYR A 25 -7.39 5.83 -0.06
CA TYR A 25 -8.53 4.95 -0.26
C TYR A 25 -8.10 3.74 -1.09
N ALA A 26 -8.47 2.54 -0.64
CA ALA A 26 -8.28 1.29 -1.35
C ALA A 26 -9.61 0.86 -2.00
N THR A 27 -9.52 0.41 -3.26
CA THR A 27 -10.61 -0.26 -3.97
C THR A 27 -10.14 -1.65 -4.40
N THR A 28 -10.88 -2.68 -3.98
CA THR A 28 -10.66 -4.07 -4.42
C THR A 28 -11.75 -4.47 -5.41
N ASP A 29 -11.32 -5.12 -6.50
CA ASP A 29 -12.14 -5.67 -7.57
C ASP A 29 -11.53 -6.97 -8.10
N GLU A 30 -11.97 -7.44 -9.27
CA GLU A 30 -11.49 -8.69 -9.88
C GLU A 30 -10.09 -8.59 -10.50
N GLN A 31 -9.51 -7.39 -10.58
CA GLN A 31 -8.18 -7.19 -11.13
C GLN A 31 -7.11 -7.44 -10.06
N GLU A 32 -5.88 -7.73 -10.49
CA GLU A 32 -4.77 -8.01 -9.57
C GLU A 32 -4.48 -6.82 -8.64
N GLY A 33 -4.26 -7.13 -7.36
CA GLY A 33 -3.91 -6.16 -6.33
C GLY A 33 -5.02 -5.19 -5.94
N VAL A 34 -4.61 -4.07 -5.38
CA VAL A 34 -5.50 -3.06 -4.79
C VAL A 34 -5.25 -1.73 -5.47
N LEU A 35 -6.32 -1.12 -6.01
CA LEU A 35 -6.25 0.23 -6.53
C LEU A 35 -6.22 1.20 -5.33
N ILE A 36 -5.14 1.97 -5.21
CA ILE A 36 -4.98 3.01 -4.20
C ILE A 36 -5.16 4.40 -4.81
N GLN A 37 -5.80 5.30 -4.07
CA GLN A 37 -6.11 6.66 -4.51
C GLN A 37 -5.81 7.66 -3.39
N HIS A 38 -5.18 8.79 -3.73
CA HIS A 38 -4.86 9.86 -2.79
C HIS A 38 -4.66 11.18 -3.54
N GLY A 39 -5.01 12.33 -2.91
CA GLY A 39 -4.95 13.64 -3.58
C GLY A 39 -3.54 14.09 -4.00
N HIS A 40 -2.50 13.55 -3.36
CA HIS A 40 -1.10 13.89 -3.63
C HIS A 40 -0.32 12.80 -4.41
N TYR A 41 -0.96 11.68 -4.73
CA TYR A 41 -0.30 10.58 -5.45
C TYR A 41 -1.07 10.23 -6.72
N ARG A 42 -0.38 9.59 -7.66
CA ARG A 42 -1.04 9.01 -8.82
C ARG A 42 -1.80 7.76 -8.40
N ASP A 43 -3.04 7.65 -8.85
CA ASP A 43 -3.83 6.42 -8.74
C ASP A 43 -3.08 5.25 -9.40
N THR A 44 -2.86 4.18 -8.62
CA THR A 44 -2.09 3.01 -9.08
C THR A 44 -2.55 1.75 -8.37
N ARG A 45 -2.31 0.60 -9.02
CA ARG A 45 -2.47 -0.69 -8.35
C ARG A 45 -1.19 -1.07 -7.62
N VAL A 46 -1.35 -1.58 -6.41
CA VAL A 46 -0.28 -2.12 -5.59
C VAL A 46 -0.64 -3.52 -5.12
N PRO A 47 0.36 -4.37 -4.83
CA PRO A 47 0.11 -5.66 -4.19
C PRO A 47 -0.65 -5.50 -2.86
N ALA A 48 -1.55 -6.44 -2.58
CA ALA A 48 -2.38 -6.36 -1.37
C ALA A 48 -1.56 -6.35 -0.07
N TRP A 49 -0.40 -7.03 -0.03
CA TRP A 49 0.49 -7.05 1.12
C TRP A 49 1.13 -5.68 1.44
N ARG A 50 1.03 -4.67 0.54
CA ARG A 50 1.45 -3.29 0.81
C ARG A 50 0.33 -2.42 1.41
N VAL A 51 -0.85 -2.96 1.63
CA VAL A 51 -2.02 -2.19 2.09
C VAL A 51 -2.57 -2.80 3.37
N THR A 52 -2.93 -1.96 4.33
CA THR A 52 -3.67 -2.37 5.53
C THR A 52 -4.84 -1.41 5.78
N GLN A 53 -5.95 -1.93 6.28
CA GLN A 53 -7.10 -1.13 6.71
C GLN A 53 -6.97 -0.65 8.17
N GLN A 54 -5.98 -1.18 8.90
CA GLN A 54 -5.71 -0.82 10.29
C GLN A 54 -4.48 0.07 10.38
N GLU A 55 -4.55 1.10 11.23
CA GLU A 55 -3.40 1.94 11.52
C GLU A 55 -2.26 1.11 12.13
N PRO A 56 -1.06 1.11 11.52
CA PRO A 56 0.08 0.36 12.05
C PRO A 56 0.54 0.92 13.39
N SER A 57 0.83 0.03 14.35
CA SER A 57 1.37 0.41 15.66
C SER A 57 2.79 0.97 15.58
N ASP A 58 3.59 0.47 14.64
CA ASP A 58 4.89 1.04 14.26
C ASP A 58 4.82 1.51 12.79
N PRO A 59 4.86 2.83 12.54
CA PRO A 59 4.86 3.38 11.20
C PRO A 59 6.01 2.88 10.32
N HIS A 60 7.10 2.38 10.89
CA HIS A 60 8.28 1.93 10.14
C HIS A 60 8.41 0.41 10.02
N ALA A 61 7.53 -0.36 10.65
CA ALA A 61 7.53 -1.81 10.53
C ALA A 61 7.20 -2.24 9.09
N ALA A 62 7.97 -3.18 8.56
CA ALA A 62 7.68 -3.77 7.27
C ALA A 62 6.43 -4.67 7.35
N PRO A 63 5.59 -4.74 6.30
CA PRO A 63 4.59 -5.79 6.17
C PRO A 63 5.29 -7.16 6.04
N GLU A 64 4.50 -8.22 6.08
CA GLU A 64 4.94 -9.54 5.67
C GLU A 64 5.14 -9.57 4.14
N ILE A 65 6.39 -9.40 3.70
CA ILE A 65 6.75 -9.38 2.27
C ILE A 65 6.92 -10.83 1.79
N PRO A 66 6.16 -11.28 0.78
CA PRO A 66 6.31 -12.64 0.23
C PRO A 66 7.70 -12.86 -0.38
N ALA A 67 8.21 -14.10 -0.30
CA ALA A 67 9.54 -14.45 -0.85
C ALA A 67 9.64 -14.19 -2.37
N ASN A 68 8.54 -14.38 -3.11
CA ASN A 68 8.39 -14.11 -4.53
C ASN A 68 7.55 -12.85 -4.78
N ALA A 69 7.73 -11.81 -3.97
CA ALA A 69 6.93 -10.59 -4.04
C ALA A 69 6.97 -9.93 -5.43
N VAL A 70 5.79 -9.80 -6.04
CA VAL A 70 5.55 -8.89 -7.16
C VAL A 70 5.47 -7.48 -6.59
N TRP A 71 6.32 -6.56 -7.07
CA TRP A 71 6.41 -5.20 -6.54
C TRP A 71 5.58 -4.18 -7.33
N LYS A 72 5.33 -4.47 -8.59
CA LYS A 72 4.61 -3.60 -9.53
C LYS A 72 3.59 -4.45 -10.28
N ILE A 73 2.35 -3.99 -10.27
CA ILE A 73 1.27 -4.52 -11.09
C ILE A 73 1.25 -3.63 -12.34
N ILE A 74 1.47 -4.24 -13.52
CA ILE A 74 1.59 -3.55 -14.82
C ILE A 74 0.23 -3.42 -15.46
#